data_AF-A0A955RGQ4-F1
#
_entry.id   AF-A0A955RGQ4-F1
#
_cell.length_a   1.000
_cell.length_b   1.000
_cell.length_c   1.000
_cell.angle_alpha   90.00
_cell.angle_beta   90.00
_cell.angle_gamma   90.00
#
_symmetry.space_group_name_H-M   'P 1'
#
loop_
_entity.id
_entity.type
_entity.pdbx_description
1 polymer ?
#
loop_
_entity_poly.entity_id
_entity_poly.type
_entity_poly.pdbx_seq_one_letter_code
_entity_poly.pdbx_strand_id
1 'polypeptide(L)'
;MRWSWLPLALLACEREPATPTVPGDDDDDVTTTPTGDTSPPAPTDTPSEHTGHTAEHTAVTTPTGHTGEVLTPTADTGPFAWPPDPVADVIVDCNGGGNFTTIQAAIDASVSGMHIGVRPCRYTERIDYRGKSVDVFGIDGSATTILYGGGSGTVVRVARGESDGTRLAGFTITGGSGNDGGAIRVLFSTLELEDVILANNGNGSGNVLEADASRVTWVGGGAGANDVGAFGDVVDANGGVLALEDVSIACEGARSSVYTHNVGLVLDSEITCDGTYGWFVERGEILAKRTRFEGGGTAALWAEDRDDNRSENAVLINSAFVGGNLGAHVRYMDLNAVNSVFLGQQTGLEFLDGREDSHVHNSVLWGATCGLRGDPVLRSDVDWNLFAGPPSCNAHGDHTLTGDPMFVAAPDDLHPLPGSPL
;
A
#
# COMPACT_ATOMS: atom_id res chain seq x y z
N MET A 1 -44.58 -3.85 42.07
CA MET A 1 -45.80 -3.07 41.78
C MET A 1 -45.41 -1.78 41.12
N ARG A 2 -46.06 -1.49 39.98
CA ARG A 2 -46.32 -0.18 39.33
C ARG A 2 -45.16 0.64 38.75
N TRP A 3 -45.37 0.93 37.47
CA TRP A 3 -44.69 1.83 36.55
C TRP A 3 -45.15 3.29 36.72
N SER A 4 -44.31 4.26 36.30
CA SER A 4 -44.66 5.43 35.43
C SER A 4 -43.44 6.35 35.25
N TRP A 5 -42.88 6.52 34.04
CA TRP A 5 -43.17 7.46 32.93
C TRP A 5 -42.28 8.74 32.93
N LEU A 6 -41.74 8.99 31.71
CA LEU A 6 -40.79 10.00 31.20
C LEU A 6 -41.33 11.47 31.20
N PRO A 7 -40.49 12.52 30.94
CA PRO A 7 -40.07 12.92 29.58
C PRO A 7 -38.56 13.32 29.48
N LEU A 8 -37.78 12.85 28.49
CA LEU A 8 -37.59 13.32 27.11
C LEU A 8 -37.46 14.85 26.93
N ALA A 9 -36.22 15.32 26.75
CA ALA A 9 -35.91 16.64 26.21
C ALA A 9 -35.16 16.48 24.88
N LEU A 10 -35.79 17.02 23.84
CA LEU A 10 -35.33 17.16 22.45
C LEU A 10 -34.20 18.20 22.37
N LEU A 11 -33.16 17.93 21.59
CA LEU A 11 -32.37 18.97 20.92
C LEU A 11 -32.45 18.70 19.42
N ALA A 12 -33.14 19.57 18.70
CA ALA A 12 -33.28 19.54 17.26
C ALA A 12 -32.14 20.35 16.62
N CYS A 13 -31.51 19.80 15.59
CA CYS A 13 -30.73 20.54 14.60
C CYS A 13 -31.61 20.64 13.34
N GLU A 14 -32.06 21.84 13.00
CA GLU A 14 -32.93 22.10 11.85
C GLU A 14 -32.14 22.02 10.54
N ARG A 15 -32.70 21.29 9.56
CA ARG A 15 -32.29 21.26 8.15
C ARG A 15 -32.96 22.43 7.41
N GLU A 16 -32.19 23.15 6.59
CA GLU A 16 -32.74 24.06 5.58
C GLU A 16 -33.36 23.28 4.40
N PRO A 17 -34.46 23.75 3.80
CA PRO A 17 -35.07 23.11 2.64
C PRO A 17 -34.47 23.62 1.31
N ALA A 18 -34.22 22.67 0.41
CA ALA A 18 -33.81 22.90 -0.97
C ALA A 18 -34.94 23.53 -1.82
N THR A 19 -34.56 24.48 -2.68
CA THR A 19 -35.39 25.05 -3.74
C THR A 19 -35.34 24.17 -5.01
N PRO A 20 -36.44 24.08 -5.79
CA PRO A 20 -36.51 23.22 -6.97
C PRO A 20 -36.01 23.93 -8.24
N THR A 21 -35.19 23.24 -9.04
CA THR A 21 -34.80 23.66 -10.40
C THR A 21 -35.69 22.98 -11.45
N VAL A 22 -36.15 23.77 -12.43
CA VAL A 22 -36.81 23.35 -13.67
C VAL A 22 -35.74 23.29 -14.78
N PRO A 23 -35.79 22.32 -15.73
CA PRO A 23 -34.74 22.11 -16.72
C PRO A 23 -34.92 23.00 -17.97
N GLY A 24 -33.80 23.33 -18.61
CA GLY A 24 -33.75 23.99 -19.92
C GLY A 24 -32.58 23.45 -20.72
N ASP A 25 -32.93 22.82 -21.84
CA ASP A 25 -32.07 22.35 -22.93
C ASP A 25 -31.47 23.51 -23.75
N ASP A 26 -30.61 23.09 -24.69
CA ASP A 26 -30.21 23.73 -25.96
C ASP A 26 -28.85 24.43 -26.00
N ASP A 27 -27.87 23.68 -26.52
CA ASP A 27 -27.20 23.90 -27.82
C ASP A 27 -26.91 25.37 -28.21
N ASP A 28 -25.63 25.71 -28.42
CA ASP A 28 -25.12 25.86 -29.80
C ASP A 28 -23.65 26.30 -29.88
N ASP A 29 -23.05 25.75 -30.93
CA ASP A 29 -21.69 25.81 -31.44
C ASP A 29 -21.35 27.16 -32.14
N VAL A 30 -20.08 27.29 -32.54
CA VAL A 30 -19.56 28.04 -33.71
C VAL A 30 -18.93 29.43 -33.51
N THR A 31 -17.58 29.39 -33.38
CA THR A 31 -16.51 30.15 -34.10
C THR A 31 -16.41 31.69 -34.07
N THR A 32 -15.18 32.20 -33.83
CA THR A 32 -14.27 32.83 -34.83
C THR A 32 -13.17 33.69 -34.16
N THR A 33 -11.91 33.42 -34.47
CA THR A 33 -10.75 34.37 -34.41
C THR A 33 -10.71 35.23 -35.71
N PRO A 34 -9.87 36.29 -35.93
CA PRO A 34 -8.59 36.65 -35.27
C PRO A 34 -8.22 38.18 -35.16
N THR A 35 -6.99 38.43 -34.69
CA THR A 35 -6.03 39.55 -34.99
C THR A 35 -5.81 40.65 -33.93
N GLY A 36 -4.52 40.92 -33.63
CA GLY A 36 -4.05 42.10 -32.90
C GLY A 36 -2.66 41.98 -32.27
N ASP A 37 -1.61 42.02 -33.10
CA ASP A 37 -0.19 42.17 -32.70
C ASP A 37 0.09 43.59 -32.15
N THR A 38 0.77 43.70 -31.00
CA THR A 38 1.80 44.74 -30.72
C THR A 38 2.70 44.32 -29.54
N SER A 39 4.03 44.34 -29.75
CA SER A 39 5.10 44.30 -28.73
C SER A 39 5.89 45.64 -28.75
N PRO A 40 6.89 45.93 -27.88
CA PRO A 40 7.08 45.75 -26.43
C PRO A 40 7.58 47.09 -25.77
N PRO A 41 8.19 47.16 -24.55
CA PRO A 41 9.64 46.85 -24.41
C PRO A 41 10.07 46.20 -23.07
N ALA A 42 11.29 45.65 -23.07
CA ALA A 42 12.02 45.04 -21.95
C ALA A 42 12.71 46.07 -21.01
N PRO A 43 13.17 45.66 -19.82
CA PRO A 43 14.34 46.26 -19.14
C PRO A 43 15.45 45.20 -18.95
N THR A 44 16.59 45.27 -19.66
CA THR A 44 17.86 45.96 -19.35
C THR A 44 18.48 45.65 -17.98
N ASP A 45 19.43 44.71 -18.01
CA ASP A 45 20.57 44.61 -17.09
C ASP A 45 21.54 45.78 -17.28
N THR A 46 22.25 46.18 -16.21
CA THR A 46 23.72 46.42 -16.27
C THR A 46 24.34 46.55 -14.86
N PRO A 47 25.66 46.27 -14.74
CA PRO A 47 26.33 45.79 -13.52
C PRO A 47 27.24 46.84 -12.84
N SER A 48 27.74 46.50 -11.66
CA SER A 48 28.85 47.18 -10.96
C SER A 48 29.54 46.17 -10.04
N GLU A 49 30.85 46.09 -9.84
CA GLU A 49 32.08 46.51 -10.54
C GLU A 49 33.22 45.73 -9.84
N HIS A 50 34.24 45.32 -10.61
CA HIS A 50 35.70 45.32 -10.33
C HIS A 50 36.25 44.83 -8.95
N THR A 51 37.38 44.12 -8.80
CA THR A 51 38.57 43.83 -9.63
C THR A 51 39.39 42.74 -8.92
N GLY A 52 40.01 41.82 -9.67
CA GLY A 52 41.00 40.88 -9.14
C GLY A 52 41.56 39.93 -10.22
N HIS A 53 42.50 40.44 -11.02
CA HIS A 53 43.51 39.79 -11.88
C HIS A 53 43.87 38.32 -11.52
N THR A 54 44.29 37.39 -12.39
CA THR A 54 44.75 37.33 -13.79
C THR A 54 44.83 35.84 -14.21
N ALA A 55 44.84 35.59 -15.52
CA ALA A 55 44.82 34.28 -16.18
C ALA A 55 45.94 33.28 -15.79
N GLU A 56 45.64 31.98 -15.86
CA GLU A 56 46.36 31.02 -16.72
C GLU A 56 45.60 29.69 -16.85
N HIS A 57 45.54 29.18 -18.09
CA HIS A 57 45.09 27.82 -18.41
C HIS A 57 46.14 26.81 -17.90
N THR A 58 45.76 25.93 -16.96
CA THR A 58 46.41 24.61 -16.78
C THR A 58 45.41 23.64 -16.15
N ALA A 59 45.28 22.46 -16.77
CA ALA A 59 44.44 21.37 -16.29
C ALA A 59 44.87 20.91 -14.89
N VAL A 60 43.90 20.73 -13.99
CA VAL A 60 44.06 19.97 -12.74
C VAL A 60 42.84 19.09 -12.51
N THR A 61 43.14 17.82 -12.31
CA THR A 61 42.30 16.67 -11.98
C THR A 61 41.64 16.80 -10.60
N THR A 62 40.38 16.35 -10.53
CA THR A 62 39.58 15.88 -9.36
C THR A 62 39.41 16.81 -8.14
N PRO A 63 38.16 17.01 -7.66
CA PRO A 63 37.89 17.20 -6.25
C PRO A 63 37.53 15.84 -5.61
N THR A 64 38.46 15.28 -4.85
CA THR A 64 38.17 14.32 -3.78
C THR A 64 37.48 15.04 -2.63
N GLY A 65 36.38 14.48 -2.10
CA GLY A 65 35.76 15.05 -0.90
C GLY A 65 34.45 14.45 -0.40
N HIS A 66 33.87 13.43 -1.03
CA HIS A 66 32.91 12.55 -0.36
C HIS A 66 33.69 11.31 0.07
N THR A 67 34.05 11.23 1.35
CA THR A 67 34.43 9.95 1.94
C THR A 67 33.23 9.04 1.75
N GLY A 68 33.37 8.09 0.83
CA GLY A 68 32.45 6.98 0.70
C GLY A 68 32.37 6.29 2.05
N GLU A 69 31.31 6.59 2.78
CA GLU A 69 30.71 5.54 3.57
C GLU A 69 30.20 4.56 2.53
N VAL A 70 31.01 3.53 2.27
CA VAL A 70 30.52 2.29 1.72
C VAL A 70 29.38 1.92 2.65
N LEU A 71 28.14 2.18 2.23
CA LEU A 71 27.00 1.47 2.76
C LEU A 71 27.28 0.03 2.38
N THR A 72 28.04 -0.66 3.23
CA THR A 72 27.95 -2.10 3.30
C THR A 72 26.46 -2.35 3.43
N PRO A 73 25.83 -3.15 2.56
CA PRO A 73 24.50 -3.63 2.85
C PRO A 73 24.63 -4.28 4.22
N THR A 74 24.22 -3.57 5.27
CA THR A 74 23.94 -4.22 6.53
C THR A 74 22.78 -5.10 6.12
N ALA A 75 23.10 -6.38 5.94
CA ALA A 75 22.13 -7.43 5.93
C ALA A 75 21.33 -7.23 7.22
N ASP A 76 20.26 -6.45 7.12
CA ASP A 76 19.22 -6.34 8.13
C ASP A 76 18.36 -7.61 8.00
N THR A 77 19.05 -8.75 8.01
CA THR A 77 18.56 -10.11 7.77
C THR A 77 18.61 -10.91 9.06
N GLY A 78 18.73 -10.24 10.21
CA GLY A 78 18.30 -10.85 11.45
C GLY A 78 16.78 -10.97 11.35
N PRO A 79 16.16 -12.12 11.66
CA PRO A 79 14.71 -12.18 11.76
C PRO A 79 14.27 -11.09 12.73
N PHE A 80 13.25 -10.31 12.35
CA PHE A 80 12.61 -9.37 13.26
C PHE A 80 12.25 -10.14 14.54
N ALA A 81 12.87 -9.76 15.66
CA ALA A 81 12.57 -10.37 16.94
C ALA A 81 11.47 -9.55 17.59
N TRP A 82 10.27 -10.12 17.62
CA TRP A 82 9.12 -9.54 18.31
C TRP A 82 9.49 -9.13 19.74
N PRO A 83 9.09 -7.93 20.20
CA PRO A 83 9.10 -7.68 21.64
C PRO A 83 8.27 -8.79 22.31
N PRO A 84 8.72 -9.34 23.44
CA PRO A 84 7.95 -10.39 24.11
C PRO A 84 6.58 -9.85 24.47
N ASP A 85 5.55 -10.69 24.26
CA ASP A 85 4.19 -10.35 24.66
C ASP A 85 4.10 -9.89 26.12
N PRO A 86 3.17 -8.97 26.43
CA PRO A 86 2.96 -8.53 27.80
C PRO A 86 2.49 -9.68 28.68
N VAL A 87 2.64 -9.52 29.99
CA VAL A 87 2.05 -10.46 30.94
C VAL A 87 0.53 -10.31 30.89
N ALA A 88 -0.17 -11.40 30.57
CA ALA A 88 -1.62 -11.42 30.50
C ALA A 88 -2.26 -11.10 31.87
N ASP A 89 -3.21 -10.15 31.87
CA ASP A 89 -4.08 -9.86 33.01
C ASP A 89 -5.16 -10.93 33.18
N VAL A 90 -5.58 -11.52 32.06
CA VAL A 90 -6.63 -12.54 31.97
C VAL A 90 -6.19 -13.65 31.02
N ILE A 91 -6.44 -14.91 31.40
CA ILE A 91 -6.16 -16.08 30.57
C ILE A 91 -7.45 -16.69 30.03
N VAL A 92 -7.45 -16.99 28.73
CA VAL A 92 -8.50 -17.76 28.05
C VAL A 92 -7.98 -19.16 27.73
N ASP A 93 -8.75 -20.18 28.05
CA ASP A 93 -8.43 -21.58 27.76
C ASP A 93 -9.71 -22.35 27.45
N CYS A 94 -9.87 -22.82 26.22
CA CYS A 94 -11.08 -23.55 25.81
C CYS A 94 -11.30 -24.86 26.59
N ASN A 95 -10.28 -25.38 27.28
CA ASN A 95 -10.34 -26.56 28.14
C ASN A 95 -10.67 -26.22 29.61
N GLY A 96 -10.90 -24.94 29.95
CA GLY A 96 -11.30 -24.50 31.28
C GLY A 96 -10.15 -24.25 32.26
N GLY A 97 -8.89 -24.24 31.79
CA GLY A 97 -7.71 -23.98 32.62
C GLY A 97 -7.36 -22.49 32.82
N GLY A 98 -8.20 -21.58 32.33
CA GLY A 98 -8.04 -20.12 32.41
C GLY A 98 -9.18 -19.43 33.16
N ASN A 99 -9.18 -18.10 33.18
CA ASN A 99 -10.26 -17.29 33.75
C ASN A 99 -11.55 -17.40 32.94
N PHE A 100 -11.43 -17.56 31.62
CA PHE A 100 -12.54 -17.71 30.68
C PHE A 100 -12.30 -18.88 29.73
N THR A 101 -13.38 -19.43 29.18
CA THR A 101 -13.32 -20.49 28.15
C THR A 101 -13.48 -19.96 26.72
N THR A 102 -13.90 -18.70 26.57
CA THR A 102 -14.07 -18.04 25.27
C THR A 102 -13.40 -16.68 25.28
N ILE A 103 -12.90 -16.26 24.13
CA ILE A 103 -12.22 -14.98 23.93
C ILE A 103 -13.22 -13.84 24.12
N GLN A 104 -14.43 -13.99 23.57
CA GLN A 104 -15.42 -12.93 23.68
C GLN A 104 -15.81 -12.62 25.13
N ALA A 105 -15.91 -13.64 26.00
CA ALA A 105 -16.22 -13.45 27.42
C ALA A 105 -15.12 -12.69 28.16
N ALA A 106 -13.85 -12.94 27.81
CA ALA A 106 -12.73 -12.19 28.35
C ALA A 106 -12.76 -10.71 27.90
N ILE A 107 -13.02 -10.45 26.61
CA ILE A 107 -13.20 -9.09 26.09
C ILE A 107 -14.36 -8.39 26.83
N ASP A 108 -15.48 -9.08 27.05
CA ASP A 108 -16.65 -8.53 27.75
C ASP A 108 -16.35 -8.11 29.18
N ALA A 109 -15.56 -8.91 29.90
CA ALA A 109 -15.17 -8.64 31.28
C ALA A 109 -14.03 -7.61 31.42
N SER A 110 -13.25 -7.37 30.35
CA SER A 110 -12.08 -6.50 30.38
C SER A 110 -12.42 -5.02 30.26
N VAL A 111 -11.46 -4.17 30.59
CA VAL A 111 -11.47 -2.73 30.30
C VAL A 111 -10.30 -2.40 29.36
N SER A 112 -10.35 -1.25 28.68
CA SER A 112 -9.24 -0.83 27.80
C SER A 112 -7.91 -0.78 28.55
N GLY A 113 -6.83 -1.19 27.88
CA GLY A 113 -5.48 -1.31 28.42
C GLY A 113 -5.18 -2.66 29.08
N MET A 114 -6.14 -3.60 29.13
CA MET A 114 -5.90 -4.96 29.60
C MET A 114 -5.34 -5.86 28.50
N HIS A 115 -4.52 -6.83 28.92
CA HIS A 115 -3.95 -7.86 28.06
C HIS A 115 -4.60 -9.22 28.31
N ILE A 116 -5.11 -9.84 27.26
CA ILE A 116 -5.82 -11.12 27.27
C ILE A 116 -4.94 -12.16 26.58
N GLY A 117 -4.33 -13.04 27.38
CA GLY A 117 -3.56 -14.17 26.87
C GLY A 117 -4.45 -15.35 26.56
N VAL A 118 -4.33 -15.90 25.36
CA VAL A 118 -5.16 -17.00 24.86
C VAL A 118 -4.28 -18.25 24.67
N ARG A 119 -4.67 -19.35 25.31
CA ARG A 119 -3.95 -20.63 25.19
C ARG A 119 -4.23 -21.34 23.87
N PRO A 120 -3.34 -22.26 23.44
CA PRO A 120 -3.55 -23.13 22.28
C PRO A 120 -4.89 -23.83 22.30
N CYS A 121 -5.73 -23.55 21.31
CA CYS A 121 -7.09 -24.07 21.20
C CYS A 121 -7.69 -23.69 19.84
N ARG A 122 -8.74 -24.42 19.44
CA ARG A 122 -9.65 -23.99 18.36
C ARG A 122 -10.89 -23.34 18.96
N TYR A 123 -10.91 -22.02 19.00
CA TYR A 123 -12.03 -21.22 19.46
C TYR A 123 -13.06 -21.09 18.33
N THR A 124 -14.23 -21.72 18.49
CA THR A 124 -15.33 -21.58 17.52
C THR A 124 -16.25 -20.47 17.97
N GLU A 125 -15.89 -19.24 17.62
CA GLU A 125 -16.62 -18.04 17.98
C GLU A 125 -16.32 -16.91 16.99
N ARG A 126 -17.05 -15.81 17.11
CA ARG A 126 -16.77 -14.54 16.46
C ARG A 126 -16.65 -13.48 17.55
N ILE A 127 -15.68 -12.60 17.44
CA ILE A 127 -15.34 -11.62 18.47
C ILE A 127 -15.62 -10.19 18.00
N ASP A 128 -16.08 -9.35 18.91
CA ASP A 128 -16.28 -7.92 18.81
C ASP A 128 -15.52 -7.27 19.97
N TYR A 129 -14.63 -6.34 19.67
CA TYR A 129 -13.87 -5.59 20.66
C TYR A 129 -14.73 -4.60 21.45
N ARG A 130 -15.94 -4.30 20.96
CA ARG A 130 -16.98 -3.51 21.66
C ARG A 130 -16.52 -2.11 22.06
N GLY A 131 -15.63 -1.50 21.29
CA GLY A 131 -15.08 -0.16 21.57
C GLY A 131 -14.04 -0.15 22.67
N LYS A 132 -13.46 -1.31 23.01
CA LYS A 132 -12.39 -1.44 24.01
C LYS A 132 -11.06 -1.62 23.31
N SER A 133 -10.07 -0.84 23.72
CA SER A 133 -8.68 -0.97 23.26
C SER A 133 -7.97 -1.96 24.16
N VAL A 134 -8.04 -3.25 23.82
CA VAL A 134 -7.42 -4.36 24.56
C VAL A 134 -6.44 -5.11 23.67
N ASP A 135 -5.43 -5.71 24.27
CA ASP A 135 -4.48 -6.59 23.59
C ASP A 135 -4.95 -8.05 23.74
N VAL A 136 -5.20 -8.74 22.64
CA VAL A 136 -5.60 -10.15 22.62
C VAL A 136 -4.51 -10.93 21.87
N PHE A 137 -3.80 -11.81 22.56
CA PHE A 137 -2.66 -12.53 21.97
C PHE A 137 -2.68 -14.03 22.28
N GLY A 138 -2.37 -14.84 21.27
CA GLY A 138 -2.15 -16.28 21.40
C GLY A 138 -0.79 -16.58 21.99
N ILE A 139 -0.74 -17.15 23.20
CA ILE A 139 0.49 -17.31 24.01
C ILE A 139 1.56 -18.17 23.30
N ASP A 140 1.13 -19.12 22.47
CA ASP A 140 2.02 -20.00 21.68
C ASP A 140 1.88 -19.74 20.16
N GLY A 141 1.44 -18.53 19.78
CA GLY A 141 1.42 -18.04 18.41
C GLY A 141 0.34 -18.61 17.49
N SER A 142 0.37 -18.14 16.25
CA SER A 142 -0.66 -18.36 15.22
C SER A 142 -0.85 -19.82 14.82
N ALA A 143 0.20 -20.64 14.93
CA ALA A 143 0.17 -22.05 14.56
C ALA A 143 -0.73 -22.91 15.46
N THR A 144 -0.99 -22.48 16.70
CA THR A 144 -1.70 -23.29 17.70
C THR A 144 -2.96 -22.64 18.26
N THR A 145 -3.14 -21.33 18.04
CA THR A 145 -4.31 -20.57 18.46
C THR A 145 -5.19 -20.24 17.26
N ILE A 146 -6.30 -20.94 17.12
CA ILE A 146 -7.17 -20.85 15.94
C ILE A 146 -8.51 -20.22 16.33
N LEU A 147 -8.87 -19.11 15.69
CA LEU A 147 -10.19 -18.48 15.78
C LEU A 147 -11.03 -18.84 14.55
N TYR A 148 -12.06 -19.66 14.75
CA TYR A 148 -12.91 -20.18 13.68
C TYR A 148 -14.31 -19.55 13.70
N GLY A 149 -14.64 -18.78 12.66
CA GLY A 149 -15.91 -18.05 12.52
C GLY A 149 -17.16 -18.88 12.23
N GLY A 150 -17.01 -20.18 11.99
CA GLY A 150 -18.15 -21.09 11.79
C GLY A 150 -18.80 -21.07 10.41
N GLY A 151 -18.16 -20.43 9.41
CA GLY A 151 -18.66 -20.35 8.03
C GLY A 151 -19.73 -19.29 7.82
N SER A 152 -19.79 -18.26 8.67
CA SER A 152 -20.78 -17.18 8.55
C SER A 152 -20.26 -15.86 9.13
N GLY A 153 -20.44 -14.77 8.38
CA GLY A 153 -20.14 -13.41 8.84
C GLY A 153 -18.65 -13.14 9.10
N THR A 154 -18.36 -11.95 9.61
CA THR A 154 -17.02 -11.51 10.00
C THR A 154 -16.58 -12.19 11.30
N VAL A 155 -15.33 -12.67 11.35
CA VAL A 155 -14.79 -13.34 12.54
C VAL A 155 -14.36 -12.37 13.63
N VAL A 156 -13.63 -11.31 13.27
CA VAL A 156 -13.13 -10.29 14.19
C VAL A 156 -13.69 -8.92 13.78
N ARG A 157 -14.34 -8.24 14.72
CA ARG A 157 -14.90 -6.90 14.50
C ARG A 157 -14.29 -5.87 15.44
N VAL A 158 -13.80 -4.78 14.84
CA VAL A 158 -13.24 -3.59 15.51
C VAL A 158 -13.91 -2.36 14.89
N ALA A 159 -15.06 -1.95 15.41
CA ALA A 159 -15.98 -1.11 14.65
C ALA A 159 -16.75 -0.07 15.49
N ARG A 160 -16.20 0.34 16.63
CA ARG A 160 -16.87 1.25 17.59
C ARG A 160 -15.94 2.35 18.10
N GLY A 161 -14.86 2.65 17.38
CA GLY A 161 -13.89 3.68 17.76
C GLY A 161 -12.80 3.14 18.69
N GLU A 162 -12.46 1.85 18.57
CA GLU A 162 -11.28 1.29 19.21
C GLU A 162 -10.02 2.09 18.79
N SER A 163 -9.16 2.39 19.77
CA SER A 163 -7.99 3.26 19.59
C SER A 163 -6.68 2.48 19.67
N ASP A 164 -5.55 3.18 19.68
CA ASP A 164 -4.22 2.63 19.98
C ASP A 164 -4.23 1.68 21.19
N GLY A 165 -3.48 0.59 21.10
CA GLY A 165 -3.50 -0.52 22.06
C GLY A 165 -4.57 -1.57 21.78
N THR A 166 -5.31 -1.46 20.68
CA THR A 166 -6.17 -2.54 20.16
C THR A 166 -5.32 -3.46 19.30
N ARG A 167 -4.89 -4.59 19.86
CA ARG A 167 -3.97 -5.54 19.23
C ARG A 167 -4.58 -6.93 19.16
N LEU A 168 -4.38 -7.61 18.03
CA LEU A 168 -4.66 -9.03 17.86
C LEU A 168 -3.38 -9.72 17.39
N ALA A 169 -2.83 -10.61 18.21
CA ALA A 169 -1.53 -11.23 17.94
C ALA A 169 -1.53 -12.76 18.03
N GLY A 170 -0.78 -13.44 17.17
CA GLY A 170 -0.56 -14.88 17.29
C GLY A 170 -1.82 -15.71 17.04
N PHE A 171 -2.58 -15.41 15.99
CA PHE A 171 -3.81 -16.14 15.63
C PHE A 171 -3.82 -16.60 14.18
N THR A 172 -4.32 -17.82 13.95
CA THR A 172 -4.92 -18.17 12.66
C THR A 172 -6.42 -17.88 12.69
N ILE A 173 -6.91 -17.06 11.77
CA ILE A 173 -8.32 -16.68 11.63
C ILE A 173 -8.90 -17.35 10.38
N THR A 174 -9.99 -18.11 10.56
CA THR A 174 -10.54 -18.97 9.51
C THR A 174 -12.04 -19.14 9.56
N GLY A 175 -12.66 -19.53 8.44
CA GLY A 175 -14.10 -19.78 8.36
C GLY A 175 -14.97 -18.53 8.49
N GLY A 176 -14.42 -17.37 8.20
CA GLY A 176 -15.18 -16.14 8.00
C GLY A 176 -15.78 -16.07 6.62
N SER A 177 -16.99 -15.53 6.49
CA SER A 177 -17.71 -15.47 5.20
C SER A 177 -18.60 -14.22 5.06
N GLY A 178 -18.29 -13.17 5.82
CA GLY A 178 -18.92 -11.85 5.64
C GLY A 178 -18.42 -11.17 4.36
N ASN A 179 -19.27 -10.35 3.73
CA ASN A 179 -18.89 -9.58 2.53
C ASN A 179 -17.96 -8.41 2.88
N ASP A 180 -18.22 -7.79 4.03
CA ASP A 180 -17.54 -6.60 4.55
C ASP A 180 -16.38 -7.05 5.46
N GLY A 181 -15.41 -7.78 4.90
CA GLY A 181 -14.34 -8.41 5.67
C GLY A 181 -14.76 -9.77 6.25
N GLY A 182 -14.48 -10.84 5.51
CA GLY A 182 -14.77 -12.20 5.91
C GLY A 182 -14.05 -12.58 7.21
N ALA A 183 -12.75 -12.30 7.29
CA ALA A 183 -11.95 -12.54 8.48
C ALA A 183 -12.07 -11.38 9.47
N ILE A 184 -11.70 -10.18 9.04
CA ILE A 184 -11.55 -9.01 9.89
C ILE A 184 -12.29 -7.82 9.28
N ARG A 185 -13.02 -7.08 10.11
CA ARG A 185 -13.62 -5.80 9.75
C ARG A 185 -13.23 -4.71 10.74
N VAL A 186 -12.63 -3.64 10.23
CA VAL A 186 -12.20 -2.45 10.98
C VAL A 186 -12.94 -1.22 10.46
N LEU A 187 -13.69 -0.51 11.32
CA LEU A 187 -14.45 0.69 10.93
C LEU A 187 -14.16 1.84 11.89
N PHE A 188 -13.73 2.99 11.38
CA PHE A 188 -13.44 4.20 12.17
C PHE A 188 -12.57 3.92 13.41
N SER A 189 -11.63 2.98 13.29
CA SER A 189 -10.90 2.43 14.44
C SER A 189 -9.43 2.16 14.11
N THR A 190 -8.65 1.80 15.12
CA THR A 190 -7.27 1.33 14.98
C THR A 190 -7.17 -0.15 15.31
N LEU A 191 -6.39 -0.90 14.53
CA LEU A 191 -6.06 -2.30 14.82
C LEU A 191 -4.59 -2.59 14.50
N GLU A 192 -3.89 -3.18 15.47
CA GLU A 192 -2.55 -3.72 15.32
C GLU A 192 -2.65 -5.25 15.19
N LEU A 193 -2.12 -5.79 14.09
CA LEU A 193 -2.02 -7.22 13.81
C LEU A 193 -0.56 -7.65 13.90
N GLU A 194 -0.32 -8.76 14.61
CA GLU A 194 1.02 -9.31 14.78
C GLU A 194 1.01 -10.83 14.71
N ASP A 195 1.83 -11.44 13.83
CA ASP A 195 1.79 -12.91 13.63
C ASP A 195 0.33 -13.39 13.44
N VAL A 196 -0.40 -12.75 12.53
CA VAL A 196 -1.78 -13.13 12.21
C VAL A 196 -1.82 -13.78 10.85
N ILE A 197 -2.51 -14.91 10.76
CA ILE A 197 -2.72 -15.66 9.51
C ILE A 197 -4.20 -15.63 9.16
N LEU A 198 -4.54 -15.08 7.99
CA LEU A 198 -5.90 -15.09 7.44
C LEU A 198 -5.99 -16.16 6.36
N ALA A 199 -6.68 -17.28 6.65
CA ALA A 199 -6.79 -18.39 5.70
C ALA A 199 -8.17 -19.05 5.69
N ASN A 200 -8.62 -19.50 4.51
CA ASN A 200 -9.92 -20.12 4.29
C ASN A 200 -11.08 -19.23 4.77
N ASN A 201 -10.99 -17.94 4.44
CA ASN A 201 -12.05 -16.97 4.63
C ASN A 201 -12.60 -16.51 3.27
N GLY A 202 -13.78 -15.93 3.28
CA GLY A 202 -14.46 -15.44 2.09
C GLY A 202 -15.69 -16.27 1.75
N ASN A 203 -16.42 -15.80 0.74
CA ASN A 203 -17.62 -16.46 0.23
C ASN A 203 -17.74 -16.32 -1.31
N GLY A 204 -16.63 -15.98 -1.97
CA GLY A 204 -16.61 -15.64 -3.39
C GLY A 204 -17.13 -14.23 -3.70
N SER A 205 -17.38 -13.38 -2.70
CA SER A 205 -17.82 -11.99 -2.85
C SER A 205 -17.31 -11.12 -1.69
N GLY A 206 -16.69 -9.98 -2.00
CA GLY A 206 -16.15 -9.06 -1.00
C GLY A 206 -14.72 -9.39 -0.58
N ASN A 207 -14.33 -8.92 0.62
CA ASN A 207 -12.93 -8.82 1.03
C ASN A 207 -12.61 -9.74 2.22
N VAL A 208 -11.32 -10.07 2.45
CA VAL A 208 -10.92 -10.88 3.63
C VAL A 208 -10.72 -9.99 4.85
N LEU A 209 -9.97 -8.91 4.67
CA LEU A 209 -9.84 -7.81 5.62
C LEU A 209 -10.45 -6.56 4.99
N GLU A 210 -11.42 -5.96 5.65
CA GLU A 210 -11.94 -4.64 5.30
C GLU A 210 -11.54 -3.63 6.39
N ALA A 211 -10.97 -2.50 5.98
CA ALA A 211 -10.65 -1.36 6.83
C ALA A 211 -11.20 -0.08 6.20
N ASP A 212 -12.24 0.50 6.81
CA ASP A 212 -12.86 1.76 6.36
C ASP A 212 -12.57 2.89 7.34
N ALA A 213 -12.00 3.99 6.84
CA ALA A 213 -11.59 5.17 7.60
C ALA A 213 -10.80 4.81 8.87
N SER A 214 -9.89 3.83 8.73
CA SER A 214 -9.26 3.13 9.84
C SER A 214 -7.74 3.09 9.70
N ARG A 215 -7.04 2.86 10.82
CA ARG A 215 -5.60 2.62 10.82
C ARG A 215 -5.34 1.15 11.12
N VAL A 216 -4.80 0.43 10.14
CA VAL A 216 -4.37 -0.95 10.32
C VAL A 216 -2.87 -1.03 10.16
N THR A 217 -2.20 -1.55 11.18
CA THR A 217 -0.79 -1.93 11.11
C THR A 217 -0.71 -3.43 11.22
N TRP A 218 -0.02 -4.09 10.29
CA TRP A 218 0.15 -5.52 10.28
C TRP A 218 1.61 -5.87 10.10
N VAL A 219 2.17 -6.49 11.12
CA VAL A 219 3.55 -6.94 11.12
C VAL A 219 3.54 -8.46 11.23
N GLY A 220 4.21 -9.18 10.34
CA GLY A 220 4.31 -10.64 10.43
C GLY A 220 3.03 -11.41 10.09
N GLY A 221 3.20 -12.62 9.55
CA GLY A 221 2.11 -13.48 9.14
C GLY A 221 1.65 -13.18 7.71
N GLY A 222 0.34 -13.20 7.45
CA GLY A 222 -0.15 -13.02 6.10
C GLY A 222 -1.55 -13.50 5.79
N ALA A 223 -1.90 -13.44 4.51
CA ALA A 223 -3.17 -13.94 3.99
C ALA A 223 -2.95 -14.84 2.78
N GLY A 224 -3.62 -16.00 2.75
CA GLY A 224 -3.56 -16.92 1.61
C GLY A 224 -4.66 -17.98 1.69
N ALA A 225 -4.92 -18.66 0.57
CA ALA A 225 -6.00 -19.65 0.45
C ALA A 225 -7.37 -19.10 0.91
N ASN A 226 -7.68 -17.86 0.52
CA ASN A 226 -8.97 -17.22 0.79
C ASN A 226 -9.83 -17.21 -0.49
N ASP A 227 -11.13 -17.39 -0.34
CA ASP A 227 -12.10 -17.38 -1.43
C ASP A 227 -12.61 -15.96 -1.69
N VAL A 228 -11.81 -15.21 -2.46
CA VAL A 228 -12.09 -13.84 -2.87
C VAL A 228 -12.64 -13.84 -4.30
N GLY A 229 -13.78 -13.19 -4.52
CA GLY A 229 -14.37 -13.12 -5.86
C GLY A 229 -13.52 -12.28 -6.82
N ALA A 230 -13.76 -12.42 -8.12
CA ALA A 230 -12.99 -11.74 -9.19
C ALA A 230 -12.97 -10.20 -9.13
N PHE A 231 -13.84 -9.59 -8.32
CA PHE A 231 -13.91 -8.14 -8.12
C PHE A 231 -13.57 -7.71 -6.69
N GLY A 232 -13.30 -8.66 -5.79
CA GLY A 232 -12.91 -8.39 -4.41
C GLY A 232 -11.41 -8.31 -4.25
N ASP A 233 -10.99 -7.87 -3.07
CA ASP A 233 -9.59 -7.73 -2.69
C ASP A 233 -9.31 -8.55 -1.43
N VAL A 234 -8.09 -9.08 -1.27
CA VAL A 234 -7.75 -9.78 -0.02
C VAL A 234 -7.78 -8.78 1.13
N VAL A 235 -7.10 -7.64 0.96
CA VAL A 235 -7.15 -6.50 1.87
C VAL A 235 -7.74 -5.30 1.14
N ASP A 236 -8.83 -4.76 1.67
CA ASP A 236 -9.44 -3.50 1.22
C ASP A 236 -9.29 -2.46 2.34
N ALA A 237 -8.48 -1.44 2.10
CA ALA A 237 -8.28 -0.32 3.00
C ALA A 237 -8.76 0.99 2.36
N ASN A 238 -10.00 1.34 2.63
CA ASN A 238 -10.65 2.52 2.10
C ASN A 238 -10.66 3.66 3.13
N GLY A 239 -9.83 4.69 2.90
CA GLY A 239 -9.63 5.75 3.86
C GLY A 239 -8.77 5.33 5.07
N GLY A 240 -7.97 6.27 5.58
CA GLY A 240 -7.04 6.00 6.68
C GLY A 240 -5.69 5.47 6.21
N VAL A 241 -5.09 4.54 6.95
CA VAL A 241 -3.70 4.08 6.73
C VAL A 241 -3.63 2.56 6.83
N LEU A 242 -3.00 1.95 5.83
CA LEU A 242 -2.55 0.55 5.87
C LEU A 242 -1.02 0.52 5.91
N ALA A 243 -0.46 -0.05 6.98
CA ALA A 243 0.98 -0.24 7.13
C ALA A 243 1.30 -1.72 7.28
N LEU A 244 2.14 -2.27 6.41
CA LEU A 244 2.53 -3.67 6.34
C LEU A 244 4.05 -3.82 6.51
N GLU A 245 4.48 -4.80 7.29
CA GLU A 245 5.90 -5.12 7.47
C GLU A 245 6.10 -6.63 7.69
N ASP A 246 7.00 -7.27 6.94
CA ASP A 246 7.24 -8.73 7.03
C ASP A 246 5.96 -9.56 6.82
N VAL A 247 5.12 -9.15 5.86
CA VAL A 247 3.83 -9.77 5.57
C VAL A 247 3.84 -10.43 4.18
N SER A 248 3.23 -11.61 4.08
CA SER A 248 2.97 -12.28 2.79
C SER A 248 1.47 -12.31 2.50
N ILE A 249 1.01 -11.63 1.45
CA ILE A 249 -0.40 -11.62 1.02
C ILE A 249 -0.50 -12.17 -0.39
N ALA A 250 -1.25 -13.26 -0.53
CA ALA A 250 -1.53 -13.92 -1.79
C ALA A 250 -3.04 -13.93 -2.10
N CYS A 251 -3.37 -13.61 -3.35
CA CYS A 251 -4.71 -13.77 -3.91
C CYS A 251 -4.74 -14.95 -4.92
N GLU A 252 -5.91 -15.58 -5.06
CA GLU A 252 -6.22 -16.51 -6.16
C GLU A 252 -7.51 -16.04 -6.88
N GLY A 253 -7.39 -15.54 -8.10
CA GLY A 253 -8.50 -15.12 -8.96
C GLY A 253 -9.20 -13.82 -8.56
N ALA A 254 -8.67 -13.07 -7.59
CA ALA A 254 -9.24 -11.81 -7.09
C ALA A 254 -8.98 -10.62 -8.02
N ARG A 255 -9.54 -9.44 -7.69
CA ARG A 255 -9.13 -8.19 -8.36
C ARG A 255 -7.71 -7.83 -7.94
N SER A 256 -7.46 -7.70 -6.65
CA SER A 256 -6.13 -7.44 -6.13
C SER A 256 -5.82 -8.14 -4.81
N SER A 257 -4.54 -8.25 -4.48
CA SER A 257 -4.15 -8.65 -3.13
C SER A 257 -4.41 -7.51 -2.14
N VAL A 258 -4.05 -6.29 -2.51
CA VAL A 258 -4.26 -5.12 -1.67
C VAL A 258 -4.87 -3.99 -2.48
N TYR A 259 -6.00 -3.47 -2.01
CA TYR A 259 -6.55 -2.20 -2.42
C TYR A 259 -6.36 -1.16 -1.32
N THR A 260 -5.92 0.04 -1.72
CA THR A 260 -5.84 1.20 -0.83
C THR A 260 -6.42 2.44 -1.48
N HIS A 261 -7.27 3.15 -0.74
CA HIS A 261 -7.77 4.47 -1.12
C HIS A 261 -7.47 5.48 0.01
N ASN A 262 -6.18 5.79 0.20
CA ASN A 262 -5.62 6.94 0.94
C ASN A 262 -4.09 6.76 1.14
N VAL A 263 -3.62 6.02 2.16
CA VAL A 263 -2.17 5.85 2.41
C VAL A 263 -1.81 4.38 2.62
N GLY A 264 -0.87 3.89 1.81
CA GLY A 264 -0.24 2.58 1.93
C GLY A 264 1.25 2.68 2.28
N LEU A 265 1.69 1.90 3.26
CA LEU A 265 3.10 1.68 3.58
C LEU A 265 3.38 0.19 3.59
N VAL A 266 4.42 -0.26 2.91
CA VAL A 266 4.82 -1.66 2.89
C VAL A 266 6.33 -1.85 2.88
N LEU A 267 6.81 -2.64 3.83
CA LEU A 267 8.22 -2.92 4.05
C LEU A 267 8.45 -4.43 4.08
N ASP A 268 9.54 -4.91 3.47
CA ASP A 268 10.03 -6.30 3.64
C ASP A 268 8.96 -7.38 3.41
N SER A 269 8.06 -7.13 2.45
CA SER A 269 6.85 -7.93 2.27
C SER A 269 6.77 -8.56 0.89
N GLU A 270 5.84 -9.49 0.74
CA GLU A 270 5.52 -10.13 -0.53
C GLU A 270 4.01 -10.02 -0.80
N ILE A 271 3.66 -9.34 -1.89
CA ILE A 271 2.27 -9.05 -2.27
C ILE A 271 2.03 -9.64 -3.65
N THR A 272 1.34 -10.77 -3.73
CA THR A 272 1.19 -11.53 -4.97
C THR A 272 -0.27 -11.77 -5.30
N CYS A 273 -0.65 -11.64 -6.56
CA CYS A 273 -2.01 -11.93 -7.00
C CYS A 273 -1.96 -12.44 -8.43
N ASP A 274 -2.45 -13.66 -8.68
CA ASP A 274 -2.59 -14.18 -10.04
C ASP A 274 -3.75 -13.53 -10.82
N GLY A 275 -4.59 -12.77 -10.11
CA GLY A 275 -5.70 -11.97 -10.58
C GLY A 275 -5.26 -10.71 -11.34
N THR A 276 -5.85 -9.55 -11.04
CA THR A 276 -5.59 -8.34 -11.86
C THR A 276 -4.36 -7.56 -11.40
N TYR A 277 -4.28 -7.25 -10.10
CA TYR A 277 -3.23 -6.40 -9.53
C TYR A 277 -2.58 -7.04 -8.31
N GLY A 278 -1.28 -6.87 -8.13
CA GLY A 278 -0.67 -7.13 -6.81
C GLY A 278 -1.20 -6.13 -5.79
N TRP A 279 -0.96 -4.84 -6.04
CA TRP A 279 -1.49 -3.74 -5.26
C TRP A 279 -2.15 -2.69 -6.15
N PHE A 280 -3.38 -2.31 -5.82
CA PHE A 280 -4.12 -1.24 -6.47
C PHE A 280 -4.32 -0.04 -5.51
N VAL A 281 -3.75 1.10 -5.88
CA VAL A 281 -3.87 2.38 -5.18
C VAL A 281 -4.76 3.29 -6.02
N GLU A 282 -5.84 3.78 -5.42
CA GLU A 282 -6.71 4.80 -6.03
C GLU A 282 -6.73 6.04 -5.13
N ARG A 283 -6.42 7.22 -5.68
CA ARG A 283 -6.45 8.51 -4.95
C ARG A 283 -5.73 8.49 -3.62
N GLY A 284 -4.48 8.06 -3.65
CA GLY A 284 -3.70 7.86 -2.46
C GLY A 284 -2.20 7.82 -2.72
N GLU A 285 -1.45 7.65 -1.65
CA GLU A 285 0.00 7.56 -1.62
C GLU A 285 0.43 6.13 -1.31
N ILE A 286 1.56 5.71 -1.88
CA ILE A 286 2.22 4.47 -1.53
C ILE A 286 3.71 4.69 -1.26
N LEU A 287 4.19 4.12 -0.14
CA LEU A 287 5.62 3.90 0.09
C LEU A 287 5.89 2.41 0.16
N ALA A 288 6.72 1.93 -0.76
CA ALA A 288 7.15 0.54 -0.85
C ALA A 288 8.66 0.44 -0.74
N LYS A 289 9.15 -0.41 0.16
CA LYS A 289 10.60 -0.63 0.31
C LYS A 289 10.94 -2.09 0.60
N ARG A 290 11.90 -2.64 -0.15
CA ARG A 290 12.34 -4.05 -0.02
C ARG A 290 11.17 -5.03 -0.15
N THR A 291 10.22 -4.70 -1.01
CA THR A 291 8.98 -5.45 -1.17
C THR A 291 8.92 -6.03 -2.57
N ARG A 292 8.41 -7.25 -2.69
CA ARG A 292 8.09 -7.88 -3.96
C ARG A 292 6.60 -7.79 -4.23
N PHE A 293 6.24 -7.32 -5.42
CA PHE A 293 4.87 -7.26 -5.92
C PHE A 293 4.75 -8.13 -7.15
N GLU A 294 3.69 -8.93 -7.21
CA GLU A 294 3.31 -9.69 -8.39
C GLU A 294 1.83 -9.52 -8.73
N GLY A 295 1.53 -9.28 -10.00
CA GLY A 295 0.15 -9.14 -10.50
C GLY A 295 -0.03 -9.81 -11.84
N GLY A 296 -0.80 -10.91 -11.91
CA GLY A 296 -0.85 -11.80 -13.06
C GLY A 296 -1.53 -11.24 -14.32
N GLY A 297 -2.54 -10.38 -14.16
CA GLY A 297 -3.38 -9.91 -15.26
C GLY A 297 -2.91 -8.59 -15.86
N THR A 298 -2.85 -7.52 -15.06
CA THR A 298 -2.60 -6.16 -15.55
C THR A 298 -1.26 -5.62 -15.08
N ALA A 299 -1.07 -5.47 -13.76
CA ALA A 299 0.13 -4.83 -13.21
C ALA A 299 0.47 -5.36 -11.82
N ALA A 300 1.75 -5.37 -11.44
CA ALA A 300 2.11 -5.65 -10.05
C ALA A 300 1.70 -4.51 -9.12
N LEU A 301 1.92 -3.27 -9.57
CA LEU A 301 1.42 -2.06 -8.93
C LEU A 301 0.60 -1.26 -9.93
N TRP A 302 -0.60 -0.87 -9.52
CA TRP A 302 -1.41 0.12 -10.22
C TRP A 302 -1.68 1.27 -9.26
N ALA A 303 -1.11 2.44 -9.53
CA ALA A 303 -1.28 3.63 -8.71
C ALA A 303 -1.81 4.78 -9.56
N GLU A 304 -3.03 5.21 -9.28
CA GLU A 304 -3.66 6.31 -10.00
C GLU A 304 -4.29 7.29 -9.03
N ASP A 305 -4.18 8.56 -9.40
CA ASP A 305 -4.92 9.64 -8.77
C ASP A 305 -5.78 10.40 -9.80
N ARG A 306 -6.44 11.48 -9.38
CA ARG A 306 -7.09 12.48 -10.23
C ARG A 306 -6.16 13.67 -10.42
N ASP A 307 -6.36 14.42 -11.50
CA ASP A 307 -5.74 15.74 -11.66
C ASP A 307 -6.48 16.81 -10.85
N ASP A 308 -6.69 16.57 -9.55
CA ASP A 308 -7.31 17.51 -8.62
C ASP A 308 -6.38 17.91 -7.47
N ASN A 309 -5.51 17.00 -7.03
CA ASN A 309 -4.46 17.25 -6.06
C ASN A 309 -3.06 16.98 -6.66
N ARG A 310 -2.05 17.63 -6.09
CA ARG A 310 -0.66 17.61 -6.56
C ARG A 310 0.31 17.13 -5.48
N SER A 311 -0.16 16.32 -4.52
CA SER A 311 0.65 15.96 -3.34
C SER A 311 0.79 14.46 -3.12
N GLU A 312 0.13 13.63 -3.94
CA GLU A 312 0.13 12.17 -3.87
C GLU A 312 1.41 11.59 -4.49
N ASN A 313 2.10 10.74 -3.72
CA ASN A 313 3.37 10.15 -4.12
C ASN A 313 3.31 8.63 -4.31
N ALA A 314 4.16 8.14 -5.21
CA ALA A 314 4.55 6.74 -5.28
C ALA A 314 6.05 6.67 -5.01
N VAL A 315 6.43 6.24 -3.81
CA VAL A 315 7.83 6.07 -3.39
C VAL A 315 8.19 4.59 -3.42
N LEU A 316 9.01 4.19 -4.39
CA LEU A 316 9.30 2.79 -4.70
C LEU A 316 10.82 2.53 -4.59
N ILE A 317 11.27 1.87 -3.53
CA ILE A 317 12.70 1.78 -3.21
C ILE A 317 13.12 0.32 -3.05
N ASN A 318 14.21 -0.09 -3.71
CA ASN A 318 14.76 -1.45 -3.57
C ASN A 318 13.70 -2.55 -3.73
N SER A 319 12.73 -2.36 -4.63
CA SER A 319 11.54 -3.22 -4.73
C SER A 319 11.42 -3.83 -6.12
N ALA A 320 10.73 -4.96 -6.21
CA ALA A 320 10.50 -5.67 -7.46
C ALA A 320 9.01 -5.67 -7.82
N PHE A 321 8.69 -5.26 -9.04
CA PHE A 321 7.35 -5.16 -9.58
C PHE A 321 7.25 -6.06 -10.81
N VAL A 322 6.72 -7.27 -10.62
CA VAL A 322 6.60 -8.30 -11.66
C VAL A 322 5.14 -8.46 -12.04
N GLY A 323 4.71 -7.75 -13.08
CA GLY A 323 3.32 -7.79 -13.51
C GLY A 323 3.10 -8.50 -14.84
N GLY A 324 1.83 -8.73 -15.14
CA GLY A 324 1.33 -9.29 -16.38
C GLY A 324 1.66 -8.37 -17.55
N ASN A 325 0.77 -7.45 -17.90
CA ASN A 325 1.04 -6.52 -19.01
C ASN A 325 2.08 -5.45 -18.64
N LEU A 326 1.96 -4.89 -17.44
CA LEU A 326 2.79 -3.80 -16.92
C LEU A 326 3.54 -4.26 -15.67
N GLY A 327 4.79 -3.86 -15.45
CA GLY A 327 5.41 -4.02 -14.13
C GLY A 327 4.73 -3.11 -13.12
N ALA A 328 4.73 -1.80 -13.40
CA ALA A 328 3.95 -0.82 -12.65
C ALA A 328 3.27 0.19 -13.58
N HIS A 329 2.12 0.69 -13.14
CA HIS A 329 1.42 1.84 -13.69
C HIS A 329 1.33 2.94 -12.63
N VAL A 330 1.77 4.14 -12.98
CA VAL A 330 1.67 5.32 -12.12
C VAL A 330 1.12 6.49 -12.92
N ARG A 331 0.06 7.14 -12.42
CA ARG A 331 -0.58 8.26 -13.13
C ARG A 331 -1.07 9.36 -12.21
N TYR A 332 -0.85 10.62 -12.63
CA TYR A 332 -1.21 11.85 -11.90
C TYR A 332 -0.52 12.03 -10.54
N MET A 333 0.48 11.21 -10.24
CA MET A 333 1.22 11.18 -8.98
C MET A 333 2.69 11.56 -9.18
N ASP A 334 3.33 12.00 -8.11
CA ASP A 334 4.79 12.15 -8.03
C ASP A 334 5.44 10.77 -7.87
N LEU A 335 6.32 10.39 -8.79
CA LEU A 335 7.02 9.10 -8.73
C LEU A 335 8.46 9.29 -8.26
N ASN A 336 8.84 8.60 -7.19
CA ASN A 336 10.22 8.45 -6.76
C ASN A 336 10.59 6.96 -6.71
N ALA A 337 11.18 6.46 -7.80
CA ALA A 337 11.61 5.08 -7.95
C ALA A 337 13.13 4.96 -7.94
N VAL A 338 13.68 4.19 -7.00
CA VAL A 338 15.14 4.02 -6.86
C VAL A 338 15.50 2.56 -6.65
N ASN A 339 16.55 2.09 -7.35
CA ASN A 339 17.10 0.74 -7.20
C ASN A 339 16.03 -0.36 -7.34
N SER A 340 15.06 -0.16 -8.21
CA SER A 340 13.89 -1.03 -8.32
C SER A 340 13.86 -1.74 -9.67
N VAL A 341 13.17 -2.88 -9.72
CA VAL A 341 13.03 -3.68 -10.94
C VAL A 341 11.57 -3.70 -11.35
N PHE A 342 11.29 -3.29 -12.59
CA PHE A 342 9.96 -3.24 -13.17
C PHE A 342 9.91 -4.16 -14.38
N LEU A 343 9.24 -5.30 -14.24
CA LEU A 343 9.07 -6.29 -15.29
C LEU A 343 7.60 -6.39 -15.65
N GLY A 344 7.27 -6.05 -16.89
CA GLY A 344 5.98 -6.39 -17.49
C GLY A 344 6.18 -7.11 -18.81
N GLN A 345 5.21 -7.91 -19.23
CA GLN A 345 5.25 -8.58 -20.54
C GLN A 345 5.29 -7.56 -21.68
N GLN A 346 4.55 -6.45 -21.56
CA GLN A 346 4.54 -5.39 -22.57
C GLN A 346 5.38 -4.19 -22.15
N THR A 347 5.13 -3.64 -20.96
CA THR A 347 5.81 -2.44 -20.48
C THR A 347 6.37 -2.66 -19.09
N GLY A 348 7.62 -2.25 -18.83
CA GLY A 348 8.18 -2.30 -17.47
C GLY A 348 7.47 -1.31 -16.55
N LEU A 349 7.65 -0.03 -16.81
CA LEU A 349 7.00 1.07 -16.09
C LEU A 349 6.19 1.91 -17.06
N GLU A 350 4.91 2.11 -16.74
CA GLU A 350 4.11 3.15 -17.36
C GLU A 350 3.98 4.32 -16.37
N PHE A 351 4.39 5.51 -16.81
CA PHE A 351 4.33 6.72 -16.03
C PHE A 351 3.72 7.85 -16.85
N LEU A 352 2.46 8.17 -16.57
CA LEU A 352 1.66 9.13 -17.33
C LEU A 352 1.22 10.30 -16.48
N ASP A 353 1.06 11.47 -17.10
CA ASP A 353 0.59 12.70 -16.48
C ASP A 353 1.35 13.02 -15.16
N GLY A 354 2.64 12.69 -15.18
CA GLY A 354 3.57 12.90 -14.06
C GLY A 354 3.87 14.36 -13.78
N ARG A 355 4.66 14.60 -12.73
CA ARG A 355 5.08 15.95 -12.33
C ARG A 355 6.57 16.15 -12.58
N GLU A 356 7.01 17.41 -12.56
CA GLU A 356 8.40 17.80 -12.85
C GLU A 356 9.41 17.26 -11.83
N ASP A 357 8.99 16.99 -10.58
CA ASP A 357 9.85 16.49 -9.49
C ASP A 357 9.88 14.95 -9.40
N SER A 358 9.42 14.25 -10.44
CA SER A 358 9.47 12.79 -10.48
C SER A 358 10.85 12.28 -10.90
N HIS A 359 11.31 11.26 -10.18
CA HIS A 359 12.65 10.69 -10.25
C HIS A 359 12.58 9.18 -10.44
N VAL A 360 13.29 8.66 -11.45
CA VAL A 360 13.49 7.22 -11.62
C VAL A 360 14.98 6.96 -11.85
N HIS A 361 15.63 6.30 -10.90
CA HIS A 361 17.09 6.10 -10.93
C HIS A 361 17.52 4.69 -10.56
N ASN A 362 18.67 4.28 -11.11
CA ASN A 362 19.35 3.02 -10.80
C ASN A 362 18.42 1.79 -10.90
N SER A 363 17.42 1.87 -11.77
CA SER A 363 16.34 0.90 -11.87
C SER A 363 16.43 0.12 -13.18
N VAL A 364 15.82 -1.07 -13.19
CA VAL A 364 15.70 -1.91 -14.38
C VAL A 364 14.28 -1.82 -14.88
N LEU A 365 14.11 -1.36 -16.12
CA LEU A 365 12.82 -1.13 -16.76
C LEU A 365 12.72 -2.04 -17.98
N TRP A 366 11.93 -3.10 -17.87
CA TRP A 366 11.89 -4.16 -18.88
C TRP A 366 10.47 -4.52 -19.33
N GLY A 367 10.27 -4.52 -20.65
CA GLY A 367 9.08 -5.09 -21.28
C GLY A 367 9.28 -5.30 -22.78
N ALA A 368 8.52 -6.22 -23.39
CA ALA A 368 8.71 -6.59 -24.80
C ALA A 368 8.39 -5.45 -25.78
N THR A 369 7.55 -4.50 -25.37
CA THR A 369 7.23 -3.29 -26.14
C THR A 369 8.11 -2.12 -25.70
N CYS A 370 8.18 -1.87 -24.38
CA CYS A 370 8.86 -0.70 -23.84
C CYS A 370 9.36 -0.94 -22.42
N GLY A 371 10.57 -0.49 -22.08
CA GLY A 371 11.00 -0.42 -20.68
C GLY A 371 10.20 0.62 -19.91
N LEU A 372 10.11 1.83 -20.47
CA LEU A 372 9.35 2.97 -19.93
C LEU A 372 8.41 3.53 -21.00
N ARG A 373 7.13 3.66 -20.66
CA ARG A 373 6.15 4.44 -21.43
C ARG A 373 5.75 5.66 -20.63
N GLY A 374 6.00 6.86 -21.14
CA GLY A 374 5.61 8.10 -20.50
C GLY A 374 5.33 9.25 -21.48
N ASP A 375 4.85 10.38 -20.95
CA ASP A 375 4.47 11.53 -21.77
C ASP A 375 5.68 12.34 -22.22
N PRO A 376 5.78 12.68 -23.52
CA PRO A 376 6.97 13.30 -24.12
C PRO A 376 7.30 14.73 -23.61
N VAL A 377 6.45 15.32 -22.76
CA VAL A 377 6.62 16.67 -22.19
C VAL A 377 7.10 16.62 -20.73
N LEU A 378 7.16 15.43 -20.12
CA LEU A 378 7.64 15.26 -18.75
C LEU A 378 9.14 15.58 -18.68
N ARG A 379 9.48 16.62 -17.92
CA ARG A 379 10.85 16.96 -17.50
C ARG A 379 11.26 16.16 -16.25
N SER A 380 10.90 14.89 -16.21
CA SER A 380 11.29 13.99 -15.11
C SER A 380 12.76 13.62 -15.23
N ASP A 381 13.45 13.55 -14.09
CA ASP A 381 14.84 13.10 -13.96
C ASP A 381 14.88 11.57 -14.00
N VAL A 382 15.10 11.01 -15.19
CA VAL A 382 14.98 9.58 -15.47
C VAL A 382 16.33 9.08 -15.97
N ASP A 383 17.26 8.95 -15.04
CA ASP A 383 18.68 8.79 -15.36
C ASP A 383 19.25 7.51 -14.76
N TRP A 384 20.32 6.97 -15.35
CA TRP A 384 21.06 5.82 -14.80
C TRP A 384 20.23 4.54 -14.68
N ASN A 385 19.25 4.35 -15.57
CA ASN A 385 18.45 3.14 -15.64
C ASN A 385 18.94 2.21 -16.76
N LEU A 386 18.69 0.91 -16.60
CA LEU A 386 18.77 -0.04 -17.70
C LEU A 386 17.39 -0.16 -18.35
N PHE A 387 17.33 0.13 -19.64
CA PHE A 387 16.13 -0.03 -20.46
C PHE A 387 16.27 -1.21 -21.41
N ALA A 388 15.22 -2.03 -21.48
CA ALA A 388 15.02 -2.93 -22.60
C ALA A 388 13.92 -2.40 -23.53
N GLY A 389 14.20 -2.34 -24.83
CA GLY A 389 13.25 -1.87 -25.85
C GLY A 389 13.91 -1.03 -26.95
N PRO A 390 13.14 -0.61 -27.98
CA PRO A 390 13.62 0.27 -29.03
C PRO A 390 13.97 1.68 -28.48
N PRO A 391 14.84 2.46 -29.14
CA PRO A 391 15.25 3.79 -28.67
C PRO A 391 14.09 4.77 -28.40
N SER A 392 12.93 4.59 -29.05
CA SER A 392 11.72 5.38 -28.80
C SER A 392 11.14 5.20 -27.39
N CYS A 393 11.54 4.15 -26.68
CA CYS A 393 11.17 3.88 -25.28
C CYS A 393 12.04 4.62 -24.26
N ASN A 394 13.02 5.39 -24.73
CA ASN A 394 13.91 6.20 -23.90
C ASN A 394 13.79 7.69 -24.25
N ALA A 395 12.57 8.19 -24.46
CA ALA A 395 12.35 9.61 -24.79
C ALA A 395 12.80 10.58 -23.68
N HIS A 396 13.12 10.07 -22.48
CA HIS A 396 13.40 10.84 -21.27
C HIS A 396 14.80 10.67 -20.68
N GLY A 397 15.56 9.64 -21.05
CA GLY A 397 16.79 9.32 -20.34
C GLY A 397 18.04 9.89 -20.99
N ASP A 398 18.68 10.83 -20.29
CA ASP A 398 20.11 11.05 -20.37
C ASP A 398 20.82 9.92 -19.58
N HIS A 399 22.04 9.53 -19.99
CA HIS A 399 22.85 8.52 -19.27
C HIS A 399 22.18 7.13 -19.08
N THR A 400 21.66 6.53 -20.15
CA THR A 400 20.97 5.23 -20.09
C THR A 400 21.83 4.07 -20.58
N LEU A 401 21.67 2.92 -19.92
CA LEU A 401 22.14 1.64 -20.43
C LEU A 401 21.00 0.98 -21.22
N THR A 402 21.31 0.40 -22.37
CA THR A 402 20.34 -0.37 -23.16
C THR A 402 20.84 -1.80 -23.33
N GLY A 403 19.99 -2.78 -23.04
CA GLY A 403 20.36 -4.18 -23.14
C GLY A 403 19.47 -5.12 -22.33
N ASP A 404 19.74 -6.41 -22.47
CA ASP A 404 19.14 -7.44 -21.64
C ASP A 404 19.78 -7.38 -20.23
N PRO A 405 19.00 -7.31 -19.14
CA PRO A 405 19.53 -7.35 -17.77
C PRO A 405 20.24 -8.66 -17.43
N MET A 406 20.00 -9.74 -18.17
CA MET A 406 20.60 -11.05 -17.96
C MET A 406 20.42 -11.55 -16.52
N PHE A 407 19.19 -11.63 -16.03
CA PHE A 407 18.91 -12.17 -14.71
C PHE A 407 19.18 -13.69 -14.64
N VAL A 408 19.46 -14.21 -13.44
CA VAL A 408 19.71 -15.64 -13.19
C VAL A 408 18.54 -16.50 -13.66
N ALA A 409 17.31 -16.14 -13.26
CA ALA A 409 16.10 -16.84 -13.65
C ALA A 409 14.87 -15.93 -13.52
N ALA A 410 14.73 -14.92 -14.39
CA ALA A 410 13.56 -14.06 -14.35
C ALA A 410 12.26 -14.84 -14.67
N PRO A 411 11.13 -14.54 -13.98
CA PRO A 411 10.99 -13.48 -12.98
C PRO A 411 11.36 -13.88 -11.53
N ASP A 412 11.64 -15.15 -11.28
CA ASP A 412 11.79 -15.71 -9.91
C ASP A 412 13.06 -15.22 -9.22
N ASP A 413 14.19 -15.19 -9.93
CA ASP A 413 15.49 -14.75 -9.44
C ASP A 413 16.03 -13.59 -10.30
N LEU A 414 16.00 -12.40 -9.70
CA LEU A 414 16.38 -11.12 -10.33
C LEU A 414 17.83 -10.71 -10.03
N HIS A 415 18.68 -11.63 -9.58
CA HIS A 415 20.12 -11.34 -9.52
C HIS A 415 20.70 -11.26 -10.94
N PRO A 416 21.57 -10.28 -11.25
CA PRO A 416 22.23 -10.21 -12.55
C PRO A 416 23.30 -11.30 -12.70
N LEU A 417 23.38 -11.90 -13.89
CA LEU A 417 24.41 -12.87 -14.27
C LEU A 417 25.75 -12.17 -14.59
N PRO A 418 26.89 -12.89 -14.47
CA PRO A 418 28.15 -12.40 -15.01
C PRO A 418 28.04 -12.03 -16.50
N GLY A 419 28.42 -10.80 -16.84
CA GLY A 419 28.30 -10.26 -18.20
C GLY A 419 27.02 -9.45 -18.44
N SER A 420 26.14 -9.35 -17.45
CA SER A 420 25.08 -8.33 -17.42
C SER A 420 25.69 -6.93 -17.60
N PRO A 421 24.97 -6.00 -18.26
CA PRO A 421 25.37 -4.60 -18.31
C PRO A 421 25.24 -3.86 -16.96
N LEU A 422 24.60 -4.47 -15.96
CA LEU A 422 24.34 -3.91 -14.61
C LEU A 422 25.52 -4.06 -13.65
#